data_AF-A0A285I0E8-F1
#
_entry.id   AF-A0A285I0E8-F1
#
_cell.length_a   1.000
_cell.length_b   1.000
_cell.length_c   1.000
_cell.angle_alpha   90.00
_cell.angle_beta   90.00
_cell.angle_gamma   90.00
#
_symmetry.space_group_name_H-M   'P 1'
#
loop_
_entity.id
_entity.type
_entity.pdbx_description
1 polymer ?
#
loop_
_entity_poly.entity_id
_entity_poly.type
_entity_poly.pdbx_seq_one_letter_code
_entity_poly.pdbx_strand_id
1 'polypeptide(L)'
;MFLAHLPAGYLLARQLAKLRPERRALILTGCAASLLHMVLDSLTGGIAWLAPLSDLELRLVEVLARHGWWVWNFVLHWTMLIEVLILSAFAIALCRDLRRPSPGAGVAP
;
A
#
# COMPACT_ATOMS: atom_id res chain seq x y z
N MET A 1 8.00 -1.63 -6.00
CA MET A 1 7.46 -2.03 -4.69
C MET A 1 6.62 -3.28 -4.89
N PHE A 2 6.93 -4.40 -4.23
CA PHE A 2 6.27 -5.68 -4.55
C PHE A 2 5.18 -6.08 -3.57
N LEU A 3 5.31 -5.67 -2.31
CA LEU A 3 4.43 -6.18 -1.25
C LEU A 3 3.59 -5.08 -0.62
N ALA A 4 4.06 -3.83 -0.66
CA ALA A 4 3.52 -2.74 0.14
C ALA A 4 2.16 -2.20 -0.32
N HIS A 5 1.74 -2.44 -1.56
CA HIS A 5 0.50 -1.87 -2.10
C HIS A 5 -0.78 -2.37 -1.40
N LEU A 6 -0.87 -3.67 -1.07
CA LEU A 6 -2.04 -4.24 -0.37
C LEU A 6 -2.10 -3.78 1.10
N PRO A 7 -1.00 -3.87 1.89
CA PRO A 7 -0.89 -3.28 3.22
C PRO A 7 -1.22 -1.78 3.25
N ALA A 8 -0.69 -1.00 2.29
CA ALA A 8 -0.94 0.43 2.21
C ALA A 8 -2.41 0.73 1.91
N GLY A 9 -3.02 -0.01 0.97
CA GLY A 9 -4.44 0.08 0.68
C GLY A 9 -5.31 -0.21 1.90
N TYR A 10 -4.98 -1.25 2.68
CA TYR A 10 -5.66 -1.54 3.94
C TYR A 10 -5.52 -0.41 4.97
N LEU A 11 -4.31 0.13 5.14
CA LEU A 11 -4.07 1.25 6.06
C LEU A 11 -4.89 2.48 5.66
N LEU A 12 -4.94 2.81 4.38
CA LEU A 12 -5.75 3.91 3.87
C LEU A 12 -7.24 3.66 4.10
N ALA A 13 -7.72 2.47 3.74
CA ALA A 13 -9.11 2.06 3.95
C ALA A 13 -9.52 2.16 5.43
N ARG A 14 -8.66 1.70 6.33
CA ARG A 14 -8.88 1.75 7.77
C ARG A 14 -8.99 3.19 8.29
N GLN A 15 -8.24 4.13 7.74
CA GLN A 15 -8.33 5.54 8.13
C GLN A 15 -9.58 6.20 7.55
N LEU A 16 -9.94 5.90 6.29
CA LEU A 16 -11.16 6.41 5.67
C LEU A 16 -12.44 5.85 6.33
N ALA A 17 -12.44 4.59 6.74
CA ALA A 17 -13.55 3.96 7.43
C ALA A 17 -13.88 4.63 8.78
N LYS A 18 -12.89 5.23 9.46
CA LYS A 18 -13.12 6.05 10.66
C LYS A 18 -13.82 7.36 10.36
N LEU A 19 -13.64 7.89 9.14
CA LEU A 19 -14.14 9.21 8.76
C LEU A 19 -15.54 9.11 8.16
N ARG A 20 -15.86 8.07 7.38
CA ARG A 20 -17.17 7.90 6.72
C ARG A 20 -17.56 6.42 6.53
N PRO A 21 -18.55 5.87 7.26
CA PRO A 21 -18.97 4.46 7.17
C PRO A 21 -19.97 4.16 6.04
N GLU A 22 -20.22 5.09 5.13
CA GLU A 22 -21.24 5.00 4.08
C GLU A 22 -20.80 4.15 2.87
N ARG A 23 -21.73 3.56 2.10
CA ARG A 23 -21.40 2.75 0.90
C ARG A 23 -20.56 3.50 -0.14
N ARG A 24 -20.73 4.82 -0.26
CA ARG A 24 -19.88 5.68 -1.11
C ARG A 24 -18.42 5.68 -0.67
N ALA A 25 -18.16 5.50 0.62
CA ALA A 25 -16.81 5.39 1.15
C ALA A 25 -16.08 4.13 0.65
N LEU A 26 -16.78 3.03 0.35
CA LEU A 26 -16.15 1.83 -0.22
C LEU A 26 -15.60 2.08 -1.62
N ILE A 27 -16.39 2.72 -2.50
CA ILE A 27 -15.96 3.05 -3.87
C ILE A 27 -14.78 4.03 -3.82
N LEU A 28 -14.90 5.10 -3.02
CA LEU A 28 -13.82 6.08 -2.86
C LEU A 28 -12.55 5.44 -2.27
N THR A 29 -12.71 4.51 -1.33
CA THR A 29 -11.58 3.77 -0.75
C THR A 29 -10.91 2.89 -1.80
N GLY A 30 -11.68 2.18 -2.62
CA GLY A 30 -11.14 1.38 -3.73
C GLY A 30 -10.38 2.24 -4.72
N CYS A 31 -10.97 3.35 -5.19
CA CYS A 31 -10.30 4.30 -6.08
C CYS A 31 -9.03 4.88 -5.46
N ALA A 32 -9.08 5.27 -4.18
CA ALA A 32 -7.93 5.83 -3.49
C ALA A 32 -6.82 4.80 -3.25
N ALA A 33 -7.17 3.53 -2.97
CA ALA A 33 -6.22 2.44 -2.86
C ALA A 33 -5.56 2.13 -4.20
N SER A 34 -6.31 2.11 -5.31
CA SER A 34 -5.76 1.95 -6.65
C SER A 34 -4.82 3.10 -7.03
N LEU A 35 -5.20 4.35 -6.71
CA LEU A 35 -4.35 5.50 -6.94
C LEU A 35 -3.07 5.43 -6.10
N LEU A 36 -3.19 5.08 -4.82
CA LEU A 36 -2.06 4.88 -3.92
C LEU A 36 -1.11 3.80 -4.45
N HIS A 37 -1.65 2.68 -4.94
CA HIS A 37 -0.86 1.63 -5.56
C HIS A 37 -0.05 2.16 -6.76
N MET A 38 -0.69 2.90 -7.67
CA MET A 38 0.03 3.49 -8.82
C MET A 38 1.12 4.49 -8.39
N VAL A 39 0.86 5.30 -7.37
CA VAL A 39 1.86 6.21 -6.82
C VAL A 39 3.05 5.44 -6.24
N LEU A 40 2.81 4.36 -5.50
CA LEU A 40 3.87 3.52 -4.93
C LEU A 40 4.69 2.80 -6.03
N ASP A 41 4.05 2.40 -7.12
CA ASP A 41 4.73 1.77 -8.26
C ASP A 41 5.60 2.76 -9.04
N SER A 42 5.23 4.05 -9.04
CA SER A 42 6.06 5.12 -9.61
C SER A 42 7.39 5.31 -8.87
N LEU A 43 7.57 4.77 -7.66
CA LEU A 43 8.84 4.86 -6.93
C LEU A 43 9.96 4.08 -7.62
N THR A 44 9.72 2.83 -8.01
CA THR A 44 10.76 1.94 -8.54
C THR A 44 10.35 1.15 -9.78
N GLY A 45 9.04 0.97 -10.01
CA GLY A 45 8.50 0.15 -11.10
C GLY A 45 8.39 0.93 -12.41
N GLY A 46 8.09 2.23 -12.32
CA GLY A 46 7.81 3.07 -13.49
C GLY A 46 6.33 2.92 -13.88
N ILE A 47 5.62 4.05 -13.97
CA ILE A 47 4.23 4.06 -14.45
C ILE A 47 4.09 5.05 -15.62
N ALA A 48 3.47 4.57 -16.69
CA ALA A 48 3.08 5.37 -17.84
C ALA A 48 1.76 6.13 -17.57
N TRP A 49 1.84 7.21 -16.79
CA TRP A 49 0.68 8.03 -16.43
C TRP A 49 -0.02 8.67 -17.64
N LEU A 50 0.73 8.90 -18.72
CA LEU A 50 0.27 9.57 -19.94
C LEU A 50 -0.24 8.60 -21.01
N ALA A 51 -0.28 7.29 -20.75
CA ALA A 51 -0.79 6.33 -21.73
C ALA A 51 -2.26 6.63 -22.10
N PRO A 52 -2.67 6.52 -23.38
CA PRO A 52 -1.90 6.11 -24.56
C PRO A 52 -1.26 7.28 -25.33
N LEU A 53 -1.28 8.49 -24.77
CA LEU A 53 -0.75 9.70 -25.43
C LEU A 53 0.78 9.69 -25.51
N SER A 54 1.45 9.01 -24.58
CA SER A 54 2.92 8.92 -24.51
C SER A 54 3.37 7.67 -23.76
N ASP A 55 4.49 7.08 -24.20
CA ASP A 55 5.18 5.96 -23.54
C ASP A 55 6.13 6.42 -22.42
N LEU A 56 6.00 7.65 -21.93
CA LEU A 56 6.82 8.17 -20.83
C LEU A 56 6.51 7.42 -19.52
N GLU A 57 7.45 6.58 -19.09
CA GLU A 57 7.41 5.93 -17.78
C GLU A 57 8.03 6.83 -16.71
N LEU A 58 7.20 7.29 -15.77
CA LEU A 58 7.67 8.06 -14.63
C LEU A 58 8.17 7.11 -13.55
N ARG A 59 9.48 7.14 -13.31
CA ARG A 59 10.15 6.43 -12.21
C ARG A 59 10.93 7.44 -11.36
N LEU A 60 10.60 7.52 -10.07
CA LEU A 60 11.25 8.46 -9.14
C LEU A 60 12.67 8.01 -8.79
N VAL A 61 12.89 6.70 -8.68
CA VAL A 61 14.17 6.14 -8.28
C VAL A 61 14.52 4.97 -9.19
N GLU A 62 15.67 5.06 -9.84
CA GLU A 62 16.19 3.99 -10.69
C GLU A 62 16.91 2.94 -9.84
N VAL A 63 16.56 1.67 -10.05
CA VAL A 63 17.20 0.53 -9.37
C VAL A 63 18.23 -0.05 -10.31
N LEU A 64 19.51 0.19 -10.01
CA LEU A 64 20.62 -0.31 -10.85
C LEU A 64 20.71 -1.85 -10.76
N ALA A 65 20.92 -2.50 -11.90
CA ALA A 65 21.13 -3.94 -12.00
C ALA A 65 22.56 -4.34 -11.57
N ARG A 66 22.82 -4.38 -10.27
CA ARG A 66 24.13 -4.74 -9.67
C ARG A 66 24.32 -6.24 -9.42
N HIS A 67 23.24 -6.98 -9.27
CA HIS A 67 23.24 -8.40 -8.91
C HIS A 67 22.68 -9.25 -10.06
N GLY A 68 23.22 -10.46 -10.24
CA GLY A 68 22.85 -11.37 -11.32
C GLY A 68 21.39 -11.82 -11.28
N TRP A 69 20.82 -12.07 -10.09
CA TRP A 69 19.37 -12.27 -9.95
C TRP A 69 18.69 -10.94 -9.67
N TRP A 70 17.80 -10.53 -10.58
CA TRP A 70 17.19 -9.20 -10.60
C TRP A 70 16.47 -8.83 -9.30
N VAL A 71 15.86 -9.79 -8.60
CA VAL A 71 15.13 -9.59 -7.33
C VAL A 71 16.04 -8.98 -6.26
N TRP A 72 17.31 -9.40 -6.20
CA TRP A 72 18.26 -8.88 -5.21
C TRP A 72 18.52 -7.40 -5.36
N ASN A 73 18.43 -6.86 -6.58
CA ASN A 73 18.59 -5.42 -6.79
C ASN A 73 17.51 -4.62 -6.09
N PHE A 74 16.30 -5.17 -5.96
CA PHE A 74 15.19 -4.52 -5.27
C PHE A 74 15.23 -4.77 -3.76
N VAL A 75 15.49 -6.01 -3.34
CA VAL A 75 15.54 -6.39 -1.91
C VAL A 75 16.65 -5.65 -1.17
N LEU A 76 17.80 -5.45 -1.83
CA LEU A 76 18.95 -4.74 -1.26
C LEU A 76 18.91 -3.22 -1.52
N HIS A 77 17.89 -2.73 -2.24
CA HIS A 77 17.72 -1.32 -2.46
C HIS A 77 17.17 -0.63 -1.20
N TRP A 78 17.59 0.61 -0.94
CA TRP A 78 17.10 1.36 0.23
C TRP A 78 15.57 1.57 0.21
N THR A 79 14.93 1.52 -0.96
CA THR A 79 13.47 1.59 -1.10
C THR A 79 12.76 0.41 -0.43
N MET A 80 13.46 -0.71 -0.21
CA MET A 80 12.96 -1.84 0.59
C MET A 80 12.61 -1.40 2.03
N LEU A 81 13.31 -0.39 2.57
CA LEU A 81 12.98 0.18 3.89
C LEU A 81 11.54 0.74 3.91
N ILE A 82 11.11 1.39 2.82
CA ILE A 82 9.75 1.93 2.71
C ILE A 82 8.73 0.77 2.71
N GLU A 83 9.02 -0.33 2.01
CA GLU A 83 8.16 -1.52 2.04
C GLU A 83 8.04 -2.09 3.46
N VAL A 84 9.16 -2.23 4.17
CA VAL A 84 9.19 -2.74 5.55
C VAL A 84 8.43 -1.82 6.50
N LEU A 85 8.54 -0.50 6.36
CA LEU A 85 7.79 0.46 7.18
C LEU A 85 6.28 0.33 6.97
N ILE A 86 5.84 0.24 5.71
CA ILE A 86 4.42 0.07 5.37
C ILE A 86 3.89 -1.27 5.92
N LEU A 87 4.64 -2.36 5.74
CA LEU A 87 4.29 -3.69 6.26
C LEU A 87 4.21 -3.71 7.78
N SER A 88 5.15 -3.05 8.45
CA SER A 88 5.16 -2.94 9.91
C SER A 88 3.95 -2.16 10.42
N ALA A 89 3.64 -1.02 9.79
CA ALA A 89 2.46 -0.23 10.13
C ALA A 89 1.16 -1.04 9.93
N PHE A 90 1.08 -1.81 8.85
CA PHE A 90 -0.03 -2.73 8.59
C PHE A 90 -0.15 -3.81 9.65
N ALA A 91 0.95 -4.51 9.98
CA ALA A 91 0.95 -5.55 11.00
C ALA A 91 0.50 -5.00 12.36
N ILE A 92 1.00 -3.83 12.77
CA ILE A 92 0.60 -3.15 14.01
C ILE A 92 -0.90 -2.80 13.97
N ALA A 93 -1.39 -2.25 12.86
CA ALA A 93 -2.80 -1.88 12.70
C ALA A 93 -3.71 -3.12 12.77
N LEU A 94 -3.34 -4.19 12.08
CA LEU A 94 -4.08 -5.44 12.06
C LEU A 94 -4.07 -6.11 13.44
N CYS A 95 -2.93 -6.20 14.11
CA CYS A 95 -2.85 -6.73 15.48
C CYS A 95 -3.72 -5.93 16.46
N ARG A 96 -3.79 -4.59 16.31
CA ARG A 96 -4.67 -3.76 17.14
C ARG A 96 -6.13 -4.04 16.86
N ASP A 97 -6.51 -4.23 15.60
CA ASP A 97 -7.91 -4.48 15.22
C ASP A 97 -8.36 -5.89 15.64
N LEU A 98 -7.49 -6.90 15.51
CA LEU A 98 -7.75 -8.27 16.00
C LEU A 98 -7.85 -8.37 17.53
N ARG A 99 -7.21 -7.44 18.26
CA ARG A 99 -7.29 -7.36 19.74
C ARG A 99 -8.51 -6.60 20.25
N ARG A 100 -9.31 -5.97 19.37
CA ARG A 100 -10.52 -5.25 19.81
C ARG A 100 -11.56 -6.28 20.25
N PRO A 101 -12.08 -6.19 21.49
CA PRO A 101 -13.21 -7.02 21.90
C PRO A 101 -14.40 -6.78 20.98
N SER A 102 -15.09 -7.84 20.58
CA SER A 102 -16.35 -7.72 19.82
C SER A 102 -17.33 -6.83 20.59
N PRO A 103 -17.94 -5.81 19.96
CA PRO A 103 -18.97 -5.01 20.61
C PRO A 103 -20.17 -5.93 20.88
N GLY A 104 -20.29 -6.39 22.12
CA GLY A 104 -21.30 -7.35 22.56
C GLY A 104 -20.84 -8.38 23.59
N ALA A 105 -19.54 -8.60 23.78
CA ALA A 105 -19.03 -9.60 24.73
C ALA A 105 -19.22 -9.25 26.23
N GLY A 106 -19.82 -8.10 26.53
CA GLY A 106 -20.07 -7.62 27.90
C GLY A 106 -21.53 -7.62 28.35
N VAL A 107 -22.47 -8.12 27.54
CA VAL A 107 -23.87 -8.32 27.97
C VAL A 107 -24.05 -9.81 28.24
N ALA A 108 -23.48 -10.28 29.35
CA ALA A 108 -23.94 -11.51 29.98
C ALA A 108 -25.05 -11.13 30.99
N PRO A 109 -26.14 -11.90 31.09
CA PRO A 109 -27.29 -11.61 31.95
C PRO A 109 -26.94 -11.65 33.46
#